data_AF-A0A951I157-F1
#
_entry.id   AF-A0A951I157-F1
#
_cell.length_a   1.000
_cell.length_b   1.000
_cell.length_c   1.000
_cell.angle_alpha   90.00
_cell.angle_beta   90.00
_cell.angle_gamma   90.00
#
_symmetry.space_group_name_H-M   'P 1'
#
loop_
_entity.id
_entity.type
_entity.pdbx_description
1 polymer ?
#
loop_
_entity_poly.entity_id
_entity_poly.type
_entity_poly.pdbx_seq_one_letter_code
_entity_poly.pdbx_strand_id
1 'polypeptide(L)'
;MKEKHITEILEQSPLASLSEAELALVRAHAAECPECRRAYEASQLSSALLRERAGEVFEPPPFFQTRVLAALRERRAAEETNVFARLWKATGALVASMAATVAMLAVLTFVVPSTQPADTSAEYATAASTYSADELLLNGSDVTNDRLTDEQVLTTLYEPDEGAGR
;
A
#
# COMPACT_ATOMS: atom_id res chain seq x y z
N MET A 1 -14.62 -9.71 29.68
CA MET A 1 -13.44 -9.04 29.07
C MET A 1 -12.35 -10.09 29.01
N LYS A 2 -11.82 -10.40 27.82
CA LYS A 2 -10.84 -11.48 27.64
C LYS A 2 -9.62 -11.16 28.49
N GLU A 3 -9.43 -11.95 29.54
CA GLU A 3 -8.33 -11.79 30.49
C GLU A 3 -7.03 -11.89 29.71
N LYS A 4 -6.32 -10.77 29.59
CA LYS A 4 -4.94 -10.79 29.17
C LYS A 4 -4.18 -11.52 30.27
N HIS A 5 -3.94 -12.82 30.07
CA HIS A 5 -3.10 -13.60 30.97
C HIS A 5 -1.76 -12.89 31.14
N ILE A 6 -1.18 -12.97 32.33
CA ILE A 6 0.15 -12.41 32.61
C ILE A 6 1.23 -12.95 31.66
N THR A 7 0.96 -14.02 30.93
CA THR A 7 1.82 -14.56 29.86
C THR A 7 2.11 -13.50 28.80
N GLU A 8 1.15 -12.68 28.40
CA GLU A 8 1.38 -11.60 27.42
C GLU A 8 2.36 -10.55 27.98
N ILE A 9 2.25 -10.24 29.28
CA ILE A 9 3.15 -9.31 29.97
C ILE A 9 4.56 -9.89 30.07
N LEU A 10 4.67 -11.18 30.43
CA LEU A 10 5.94 -11.90 30.58
C LEU A 10 6.65 -12.17 29.24
N GLU A 11 5.92 -12.25 28.14
CA GLU A 11 6.49 -12.40 26.79
C GLU A 11 7.01 -11.08 26.23
N GLN A 12 6.33 -9.96 26.51
CA GLN A 12 6.71 -8.64 26.00
C GLN A 12 7.83 -7.99 26.82
N SER A 13 7.90 -8.28 28.12
CA SER A 13 8.82 -7.62 29.03
C SER A 13 9.52 -8.63 29.95
N PRO A 14 10.86 -8.60 30.08
CA PRO A 14 11.56 -9.42 31.05
C PRO A 14 11.17 -9.02 32.49
N LEU A 15 11.15 -9.98 33.42
CA LEU A 15 10.81 -9.74 34.82
C LEU A 15 11.63 -8.60 35.47
N ALA A 16 12.87 -8.41 35.03
CA ALA A 16 13.77 -7.39 35.55
C ALA A 16 13.40 -5.96 35.12
N SER A 17 12.57 -5.78 34.08
CA SER A 17 12.12 -4.46 33.61
C SER A 17 10.73 -4.07 34.10
N LEU A 18 10.05 -4.94 34.85
CA LEU A 18 8.74 -4.64 35.42
C LEU A 18 8.88 -3.75 36.65
N SER A 19 7.96 -2.80 36.80
CA SER A 19 7.83 -2.01 38.01
C SER A 19 7.38 -2.86 39.21
N GLU A 20 7.64 -2.38 40.42
CA GLU A 20 7.26 -3.11 41.64
C GLU A 20 5.74 -3.30 41.76
N ALA A 21 4.95 -2.34 41.27
CA ALA A 21 3.49 -2.44 41.21
C ALA A 21 3.02 -3.53 40.24
N GLU A 22 3.65 -3.65 39.06
CA GLU A 22 3.34 -4.69 38.09
C GLU A 22 3.75 -6.08 38.61
N LEU A 23 4.90 -6.18 39.28
CA LEU A 23 5.32 -7.43 39.92
C LEU A 23 4.34 -7.87 41.01
N ALA A 24 3.79 -6.94 41.79
CA ALA A 24 2.76 -7.25 42.78
C ALA A 24 1.48 -7.79 42.13
N LEU A 25 1.01 -7.18 41.03
CA LEU A 25 -0.14 -7.66 40.27
C LEU A 25 0.09 -9.05 39.68
N VAL A 26 1.26 -9.28 39.07
CA VAL A 26 1.64 -10.57 38.50
C VAL A 26 1.65 -11.67 39.58
N ARG A 27 2.23 -11.39 40.76
CA ARG A 27 2.25 -12.33 41.88
C ARG A 27 0.85 -12.62 42.42
N ALA A 28 0.02 -11.60 42.57
CA ALA A 28 -1.37 -11.77 43.01
C ALA A 28 -2.15 -12.68 42.04
N HIS A 29 -2.06 -12.41 40.74
CA HIS A 29 -2.75 -13.22 39.73
C HIS A 29 -2.18 -14.65 39.63
N ALA A 30 -0.86 -14.82 39.77
CA ALA A 30 -0.22 -16.13 39.80
C ALA A 30 -0.61 -16.97 41.03
N ALA A 31 -1.05 -16.35 42.13
CA ALA A 31 -1.55 -17.10 43.29
C ALA A 31 -2.93 -17.74 43.01
N GLU A 32 -3.74 -17.10 42.16
CA GLU A 32 -5.11 -17.53 41.85
C GLU A 32 -5.17 -18.44 40.62
N CYS A 33 -4.26 -18.25 39.64
CA CYS A 33 -4.27 -19.00 38.38
C CYS A 33 -3.08 -19.98 38.25
N PRO A 34 -3.32 -21.32 38.21
CA PRO A 34 -2.27 -22.33 38.20
C PRO A 34 -1.46 -22.39 36.89
N GLU A 35 -2.00 -21.92 35.77
CA GLU A 35 -1.27 -21.82 34.50
C GLU A 35 -0.30 -20.63 34.54
N CYS A 36 -0.79 -19.49 35.01
CA CYS A 36 0.00 -18.28 35.20
C CYS A 36 1.11 -18.47 36.24
N ARG A 37 0.85 -19.25 37.31
CA ARG A 37 1.88 -19.66 38.27
C ARG A 37 3.05 -20.38 37.61
N ARG A 38 2.77 -21.38 36.75
CA ARG A 38 3.80 -22.14 36.05
C ARG A 38 4.63 -21.25 35.13
N ALA A 39 3.99 -20.34 34.39
CA ALA A 39 4.69 -19.37 33.55
C ALA A 39 5.56 -18.40 34.38
N TYR A 40 5.08 -17.95 35.52
CA TYR A 40 5.83 -17.08 36.43
C TYR A 40 7.05 -17.79 37.06
N GLU A 41 6.90 -19.04 37.49
CA GLU A 41 8.01 -19.85 38.00
C GLU A 41 9.06 -20.13 36.92
N ALA A 42 8.62 -20.48 35.70
CA ALA A 42 9.51 -20.74 34.58
C ALA A 42 10.31 -19.47 34.18
N SER A 43 9.65 -18.31 34.18
CA SER A 43 10.32 -17.03 33.89
C SER A 43 11.29 -16.61 34.99
N GLN A 44 10.98 -16.88 36.27
CA GLN A 44 11.94 -16.65 37.35
C GLN A 44 13.17 -17.54 37.21
N LEU A 45 12.98 -18.84 36.98
CA LEU A 45 14.08 -19.79 36.77
C LEU A 45 14.96 -19.40 35.58
N SER A 46 14.35 -19.10 34.43
CA SER A 46 15.12 -18.69 33.24
C SER A 46 15.87 -17.37 33.47
N SER A 47 15.25 -16.40 34.16
CA SER A 47 15.93 -15.15 34.50
C SER A 47 17.13 -15.35 35.43
N ALA A 48 17.02 -16.28 36.40
CA ALA A 48 18.12 -16.61 37.30
C ALA A 48 19.28 -17.28 36.56
N LEU A 49 18.99 -18.26 35.70
CA LEU A 49 20.00 -18.95 34.89
C LEU A 49 20.69 -17.99 33.91
N LEU A 50 19.93 -17.12 33.25
CA LEU A 50 20.50 -16.09 32.37
C LEU A 50 21.37 -15.11 33.15
N ARG A 51 21.00 -14.74 34.38
CA ARG A 51 21.79 -13.84 35.23
C ARG A 51 23.11 -14.45 35.65
N GLU A 52 23.15 -15.75 35.97
CA GLU A 52 24.41 -16.45 36.24
C GLU A 52 25.36 -16.44 35.04
N ARG A 53 24.82 -16.55 33.83
CA ARG A 53 25.60 -16.57 32.58
C ARG A 53 25.85 -15.20 31.96
N ALA A 54 25.16 -14.16 32.42
CA ALA A 54 25.26 -12.81 31.85
C ALA A 54 26.67 -12.19 32.00
N GLY A 55 27.46 -12.65 32.97
CA GLY A 55 28.83 -12.21 33.18
C GLY A 55 29.88 -12.96 32.33
N GLU A 56 29.50 -14.06 31.68
CA GLU A 56 30.43 -14.83 30.85
C GLU A 56 30.58 -14.16 29.49
N VAL A 57 31.68 -13.44 29.29
CA VAL A 57 32.03 -12.86 27.98
C VAL A 57 32.61 -13.97 27.12
N PHE A 58 31.79 -14.50 26.21
CA PHE A 58 32.23 -15.47 25.20
C PHE A 58 32.67 -14.76 23.93
N GLU A 59 33.87 -15.07 23.45
CA GLU A 59 34.32 -14.56 22.15
C GLU A 59 33.59 -15.31 21.03
N PRO A 60 32.86 -14.60 20.15
CA PRO A 60 32.11 -15.27 19.10
C PRO A 60 33.06 -16.02 18.15
N PRO A 61 32.60 -17.14 17.58
CA PRO A 61 33.44 -17.91 16.66
C PRO A 61 33.83 -17.07 15.44
N PRO A 62 34.96 -17.40 14.77
CA PRO A 62 35.39 -16.64 13.60
C PRO A 62 34.29 -16.61 12.54
N PHE A 63 34.15 -15.45 11.87
CA PHE A 63 33.11 -15.16 10.87
C PHE A 63 31.66 -15.25 11.36
N PHE A 64 31.40 -15.24 12.67
CA PHE A 64 30.03 -15.25 13.21
C PHE A 64 29.13 -14.18 12.58
N GLN A 65 29.61 -12.93 12.54
CA GLN A 65 28.87 -11.81 11.95
C GLN A 65 28.50 -12.08 10.49
N THR A 66 29.45 -12.55 9.69
CA THR A 66 29.23 -12.88 8.28
C THR A 66 28.18 -13.98 8.11
N ARG A 67 28.25 -15.03 8.93
CA ARG A 67 27.29 -16.15 8.90
C ARG A 67 25.88 -15.69 9.28
N VAL A 68 25.76 -14.86 10.32
CA VAL A 68 24.47 -14.31 10.75
C VAL A 68 23.86 -13.42 9.68
N LEU A 69 24.66 -12.52 9.08
CA LEU A 69 24.18 -11.65 8.01
C LEU A 69 23.79 -12.43 6.75
N ALA A 70 24.53 -13.48 6.40
CA ALA A 70 24.17 -14.36 5.29
C ALA A 70 22.84 -15.07 5.56
N ALA A 71 22.68 -15.68 6.75
CA ALA A 71 21.45 -16.36 7.13
C ALA A 71 20.23 -15.41 7.17
N LEU A 72 20.42 -14.17 7.62
CA LEU A 72 19.36 -13.17 7.63
C LEU A 72 18.91 -12.79 6.22
N ARG A 73 19.85 -12.62 5.29
CA ARG A 73 19.53 -12.34 3.88
C ARG A 73 18.79 -13.50 3.24
N GLU A 74 19.19 -14.73 3.52
CA GLU A 74 18.54 -15.92 2.99
C GLU A 74 17.09 -16.04 3.47
N ARG A 75 16.83 -15.79 4.77
CA ARG A 75 15.46 -15.75 5.31
C ARG A 75 14.61 -14.67 4.67
N ARG A 76 15.14 -13.45 4.51
CA ARG A 76 14.43 -12.34 3.85
C ARG A 76 14.13 -12.64 2.38
N ALA A 77 15.11 -13.19 1.65
CA ALA A 77 14.91 -13.58 0.26
C ALA A 77 13.82 -14.67 0.13
N ALA A 78 13.78 -15.65 1.04
CA ALA A 78 12.72 -16.66 1.06
C ALA A 78 11.34 -16.05 1.32
N GLU A 79 11.22 -15.07 2.22
CA GLU A 79 9.98 -14.33 2.46
C GLU A 79 9.54 -13.52 1.24
N GLU A 80 10.47 -12.84 0.56
CA GLU A 80 10.20 -12.05 -0.64
C GLU A 80 9.63 -12.89 -1.80
N THR A 81 10.10 -14.13 -1.98
CA THR A 81 9.54 -15.02 -3.02
C THR A 81 8.07 -15.34 -2.79
N ASN A 82 7.64 -15.47 -1.54
CA ASN A 82 6.23 -15.68 -1.19
C ASN A 82 5.39 -14.41 -1.40
N VAL A 83 5.97 -13.23 -1.15
CA VAL A 83 5.29 -11.95 -1.42
C VAL A 83 5.07 -11.77 -2.92
N PHE A 84 6.07 -12.06 -3.75
CA PHE A 84 5.95 -11.96 -5.21
C PHE A 84 4.88 -12.91 -5.77
N ALA A 85 4.82 -14.16 -5.29
CA ALA A 85 3.79 -15.11 -5.68
C ALA A 85 2.37 -14.64 -5.28
N ARG A 86 2.24 -14.03 -4.09
CA ARG A 86 0.96 -13.50 -3.59
C ARG A 86 0.52 -12.25 -4.35
N LEU A 87 1.47 -11.38 -4.72
CA LEU A 87 1.23 -10.23 -5.59
C LEU A 87 0.78 -10.70 -6.98
N TRP A 88 1.52 -11.63 -7.59
CA TRP A 88 1.18 -12.18 -8.91
C TRP A 88 -0.20 -12.83 -8.93
N LYS A 89 -0.61 -13.48 -7.85
CA LYS A 89 -1.96 -14.05 -7.72
C LYS A 89 -3.05 -12.98 -7.66
N ALA A 90 -2.76 -11.81 -7.06
CA ALA A 90 -3.69 -10.68 -7.02
C ALA A 90 -3.74 -9.91 -8.35
N THR A 91 -2.60 -9.69 -9.00
CA THR A 91 -2.51 -8.94 -10.26
C THR A 91 -2.83 -9.80 -11.49
N GLY A 92 -2.68 -11.13 -11.38
CA GLY A 92 -2.86 -12.07 -12.49
C GLY A 92 -4.27 -12.08 -13.07
N ALA A 93 -5.30 -11.85 -12.26
CA ALA A 93 -6.68 -11.74 -12.76
C ALA A 93 -6.88 -10.52 -13.67
N LEU A 94 -6.19 -9.42 -13.36
CA LEU A 94 -6.25 -8.17 -14.12
C LEU A 94 -5.47 -8.29 -15.44
N VAL A 95 -4.29 -8.93 -15.38
CA VAL A 95 -3.52 -9.24 -16.59
C VAL A 95 -4.27 -10.23 -17.49
N ALA A 96 -4.94 -11.23 -16.92
CA ALA A 96 -5.74 -12.18 -17.67
C ALA A 96 -6.95 -11.54 -18.37
N SER A 97 -7.63 -10.58 -17.72
CA SER A 97 -8.75 -9.88 -18.37
C SER A 97 -8.29 -8.98 -19.51
N MET A 98 -7.19 -8.26 -19.37
CA MET A 98 -6.58 -7.50 -20.47
C MET A 98 -6.10 -8.42 -21.60
N ALA A 99 -5.48 -9.55 -21.29
CA ALA A 99 -5.06 -10.51 -22.31
C ALA A 99 -6.28 -11.09 -23.07
N ALA A 100 -7.39 -11.35 -22.37
CA ALA A 100 -8.63 -11.83 -22.97
C ALA A 100 -9.26 -10.78 -23.89
N THR A 101 -9.29 -9.50 -23.50
CA THR A 101 -9.81 -8.43 -24.37
C THR A 101 -8.94 -8.23 -25.61
N VAL A 102 -7.61 -8.27 -25.46
CA VAL A 102 -6.67 -8.20 -26.60
C VAL A 102 -6.86 -9.40 -27.54
N ALA A 103 -7.00 -10.61 -26.99
CA ALA A 103 -7.26 -11.81 -27.79
C ALA A 103 -8.60 -11.71 -28.53
N MET A 104 -9.65 -11.22 -27.87
CA MET A 104 -10.96 -11.01 -28.49
C MET A 104 -10.91 -9.96 -29.61
N LEU A 105 -10.20 -8.85 -29.39
CA LEU A 105 -9.93 -7.84 -30.41
C LEU A 105 -9.16 -8.42 -31.59
N ALA A 106 -8.12 -9.20 -31.35
CA ALA A 106 -7.34 -9.87 -32.40
C ALA A 106 -8.23 -10.82 -33.23
N VAL A 107 -9.10 -11.60 -32.58
CA VAL A 107 -10.06 -12.46 -33.27
C VAL A 107 -11.04 -11.64 -34.11
N LEU A 108 -11.61 -10.57 -33.56
CA LEU A 108 -12.51 -9.67 -34.31
C LEU A 108 -11.81 -9.02 -35.52
N THR A 109 -10.52 -8.73 -35.40
CA THR A 109 -9.76 -8.05 -36.46
C THR A 109 -9.30 -9.00 -37.56
N PHE A 110 -8.92 -10.23 -37.21
CA PHE A 110 -8.29 -11.17 -38.15
C PHE A 110 -9.18 -12.33 -38.60
N VAL A 111 -10.21 -12.70 -37.83
CA VAL A 111 -11.04 -13.90 -38.10
C VAL A 111 -12.41 -13.54 -38.67
N VAL A 112 -12.95 -12.36 -38.36
CA VAL A 112 -14.21 -11.89 -38.98
C VAL A 112 -13.86 -11.28 -40.33
N PRO A 113 -14.24 -11.91 -41.47
CA PRO A 113 -14.16 -11.25 -42.76
C PRO A 113 -15.12 -10.06 -42.69
N SER A 114 -14.72 -8.90 -43.19
CA SER A 114 -15.56 -7.72 -43.36
C SER A 114 -16.88 -8.10 -44.05
N THR A 115 -17.91 -8.43 -43.27
CA THR A 115 -19.29 -8.48 -43.73
C THR A 115 -19.69 -7.03 -43.88
N GLN A 116 -19.45 -6.49 -45.08
CA GLN A 116 -20.03 -5.24 -45.51
C GLN A 116 -21.55 -5.42 -45.48
N PRO A 117 -22.30 -4.74 -44.59
CA PRO A 117 -23.70 -4.53 -44.86
C PRO A 117 -23.75 -3.44 -45.92
N ALA A 118 -24.22 -3.79 -47.12
CA ALA A 118 -24.83 -2.79 -47.97
C ALA A 118 -25.92 -2.07 -47.16
N ASP A 119 -25.92 -0.74 -47.23
CA ASP A 119 -27.03 0.13 -46.87
C ASP A 119 -27.39 0.30 -45.38
N THR A 120 -26.51 0.91 -44.57
CA THR A 120 -26.91 1.75 -43.40
C THR A 120 -25.92 2.87 -43.07
N SER A 121 -25.15 3.36 -44.05
CA SER A 121 -24.15 4.42 -43.84
C SER A 121 -24.70 5.86 -43.89
N ALA A 122 -26.01 6.06 -43.97
CA ALA A 122 -26.59 7.41 -44.09
C ALA A 122 -27.21 7.97 -42.80
N GLU A 123 -27.53 7.15 -41.78
CA GLU A 123 -28.32 7.63 -40.62
C GLU A 123 -27.55 7.64 -39.28
N TYR A 124 -26.42 6.94 -39.18
CA TYR A 124 -25.58 6.97 -37.97
C TYR A 124 -24.38 7.91 -38.08
N ALA A 125 -24.04 8.39 -39.28
CA ALA A 125 -22.94 9.33 -39.51
C ALA A 125 -23.26 10.76 -39.04
N THR A 126 -24.54 11.12 -38.93
CA THR A 126 -24.99 12.47 -38.53
C THR A 126 -25.08 12.68 -37.02
N ALA A 127 -25.16 11.61 -36.21
CA ALA A 127 -25.19 11.71 -34.74
C ALA A 127 -23.79 11.65 -34.09
N ALA A 128 -22.80 11.09 -34.78
CA ALA A 128 -21.41 11.06 -34.30
C ALA A 128 -20.57 12.24 -34.81
N SER A 129 -21.03 12.95 -35.86
CA SER A 129 -20.35 14.13 -36.39
C SER A 129 -20.63 15.41 -35.60
N THR A 130 -21.59 15.43 -34.67
CA THR A 130 -21.98 16.64 -33.92
C THR A 130 -21.15 16.90 -32.65
N TYR A 131 -20.14 16.07 -32.35
CA TYR A 131 -19.22 16.32 -31.24
C TYR A 131 -17.82 15.76 -31.51
N SER A 132 -17.24 16.15 -32.65
CA SER A 132 -15.80 15.98 -32.90
C SER A 132 -15.07 17.26 -32.51
N ALA A 133 -13.97 17.13 -31.77
CA ALA A 133 -13.12 18.25 -31.33
C ALA A 133 -12.60 19.12 -32.48
N ASP A 134 -12.59 18.61 -33.72
CA ASP A 134 -12.21 19.36 -34.92
C ASP A 134 -13.23 20.43 -35.34
N GLU A 135 -14.54 20.23 -35.10
CA GLU A 135 -15.56 21.21 -35.50
C GLU A 135 -15.56 22.46 -34.60
N LEU A 136 -15.16 22.30 -33.34
CA LEU A 136 -15.02 23.41 -32.37
C LEU A 136 -13.79 24.30 -32.67
N LEU A 137 -12.77 23.75 -33.33
CA LEU A 137 -11.58 24.50 -33.74
C LEU A 137 -11.79 25.26 -35.06
N LEU A 138 -12.64 24.74 -35.95
CA LEU A 138 -12.89 25.33 -37.28
C LEU A 138 -14.10 26.28 -37.32
N ASN A 139 -15.11 26.09 -36.46
CA ASN A 139 -16.29 26.95 -36.38
C ASN A 139 -16.15 28.12 -35.37
N GLY A 140 -15.03 28.19 -34.65
CA GLY A 140 -14.73 29.28 -33.71
C GLY A 140 -14.39 30.61 -34.36
N SER A 141 -14.32 30.69 -35.70
CA SER A 141 -13.90 31.90 -36.42
C SER A 141 -15.02 32.79 -36.93
N ASP A 142 -16.30 32.46 -36.73
CA ASP A 142 -17.41 33.20 -37.39
C ASP A 142 -18.62 33.56 -36.52
N VAL A 143 -18.53 33.49 -35.19
CA VAL A 143 -19.60 34.00 -34.32
C VAL A 143 -19.04 35.03 -33.33
N THR A 144 -19.51 36.27 -33.52
CA THR A 144 -19.34 37.44 -32.66
C THR A 144 -17.95 38.08 -32.66
N ASN A 145 -17.80 38.90 -33.69
CA ASN A 145 -17.17 40.21 -33.67
C ASN A 145 -17.56 41.04 -32.41
N ASP A 146 -16.97 40.70 -31.27
CA ASP A 146 -16.67 41.66 -30.20
C ASP A 146 -15.17 41.57 -29.96
N ARG A 147 -14.42 42.28 -30.82
CA ARG A 147 -13.01 42.57 -30.60
C ARG A 147 -12.90 43.39 -29.31
N LEU A 148 -12.77 42.71 -28.18
CA LEU A 148 -12.00 43.25 -27.06
C LEU A 148 -10.61 43.49 -27.63
N THR A 149 -10.27 44.76 -27.86
CA THR A 149 -8.96 45.14 -28.37
C THR A 149 -7.92 44.77 -27.31
N ASP A 150 -6.72 44.37 -27.75
CA ASP A 150 -5.65 43.95 -26.83
C ASP A 150 -5.34 45.01 -25.75
N GLU A 151 -5.64 46.29 -26.02
CA GLU A 151 -5.58 47.39 -25.07
C GLU A 151 -6.58 47.25 -23.90
N GLN A 152 -7.81 46.79 -24.15
CA GLN A 152 -8.83 46.56 -23.12
C GLN A 152 -8.45 45.39 -22.20
N VAL A 153 -7.79 44.36 -22.74
CA VAL A 153 -7.29 43.20 -21.99
C VAL A 153 -6.09 43.58 -21.12
N LEU A 154 -5.20 44.42 -21.64
CA LEU A 154 -4.05 44.92 -20.87
C LEU A 154 -4.49 45.87 -19.76
N THR A 155 -5.53 46.67 -19.98
CA THR A 155 -6.07 47.57 -18.95
C THR A 155 -6.69 46.79 -17.78
N THR A 156 -7.42 45.71 -18.05
CA THR A 156 -8.02 44.87 -16.99
C THR A 156 -7.01 44.03 -16.21
N LEU A 157 -5.85 43.71 -16.80
CA LEU A 157 -4.79 42.96 -16.12
C LEU A 157 -3.83 43.83 -15.30
N TYR A 158 -3.74 45.12 -15.61
CA TYR A 158 -2.80 46.06 -14.96
C TYR A 158 -3.48 47.19 -14.21
N GLU A 159 -4.81 47.23 -14.12
CA GLU A 159 -5.51 48.17 -13.24
C GLU A 159 -5.04 47.91 -11.79
N PRO A 160 -4.30 48.85 -11.17
CA PRO A 160 -3.96 48.70 -9.76
C PRO A 160 -5.26 48.83 -8.98
N ASP A 161 -5.50 47.90 -8.07
CA ASP A 161 -6.61 47.92 -7.11
C ASP A 161 -6.46 49.14 -6.17
N GLU A 162 -6.72 50.34 -6.67
CA GLU A 162 -6.85 51.56 -5.87
C GLU A 162 -8.29 51.65 -5.35
N GLY A 163 -8.64 50.73 -4.44
CA GLY A 163 -9.97 50.67 -3.84
C GLY A 163 -10.05 50.15 -2.41
N ALA A 164 -8.99 49.56 -1.85
CA ALA A 164 -8.97 49.18 -0.43
C ALA A 164 -8.54 50.37 0.45
N GLY A 165 -9.41 51.37 0.59
CA GLY A 165 -9.05 52.60 1.31
C GLY A 165 -10.21 53.50 1.71
N ARG A 166 -11.23 52.98 2.40
CA ARG A 166 -11.82 53.59 3.63
C ARG A 166 -13.02 52.79 4.16
#